data_AF-A0A1Z9S8W1-F1
#
_entry.id   AF-A0A1Z9S8W1-F1
#
_cell.length_a   1.000
_cell.length_b   1.000
_cell.length_c   1.000
_cell.angle_alpha   90.00
_cell.angle_beta   90.00
_cell.angle_gamma   90.00
#
_symmetry.space_group_name_H-M   'P 1'
#
loop_
_entity.id
_entity.type
_entity.pdbx_description
1 polymer ?
#
loop_
_entity_poly.entity_id
_entity_poly.type
_entity_poly.pdbx_seq_one_letter_code
_entity_poly.pdbx_strand_id
1 'polypeptide(L)' 'MINVGDQAPAFSIPNQSGDAISLNSLLGKYVLIWWYPKADTPG' A
#
# COMPACT_ATOMS: atom_id res chain seq x y z
N MET A 1 -8.45 -13.51 0.23
CA MET A 1 -8.80 -13.06 -1.14
C MET A 1 -9.55 -11.75 -0.98
N ILE A 2 -9.18 -10.72 -1.71
CA ILE A 2 -9.86 -9.41 -1.70
C ILE A 2 -10.73 -9.33 -2.95
N ASN A 3 -11.96 -8.88 -2.80
CA ASN A 3 -12.93 -8.76 -3.88
C ASN A 3 -13.32 -7.29 -4.12
N VAL A 4 -13.94 -7.03 -5.27
CA VAL A 4 -14.49 -5.71 -5.58
C VAL A 4 -15.59 -5.37 -4.58
N GLY A 5 -15.49 -4.18 -3.96
CA GLY A 5 -16.43 -3.69 -2.96
C GLY A 5 -16.03 -3.99 -1.51
N ASP A 6 -15.03 -4.86 -1.30
CA ASP A 6 -14.48 -5.08 0.05
C ASP A 6 -13.84 -3.79 0.56
N GLN A 7 -14.03 -3.51 1.86
CA GLN A 7 -13.25 -2.46 2.51
C GLN A 7 -11.77 -2.85 2.49
N ALA A 8 -10.91 -1.90 2.10
CA ALA A 8 -9.47 -2.15 2.09
C ALA A 8 -8.97 -2.50 3.50
N PRO A 9 -8.18 -3.57 3.66
CA PRO A 9 -7.62 -3.94 4.96
C PRO A 9 -6.75 -2.82 5.53
N ALA A 10 -6.83 -2.61 6.84
CA ALA A 10 -5.94 -1.68 7.52
C ALA A 10 -4.47 -2.15 7.36
N PHE A 11 -3.59 -1.20 7.07
CA PHE A 11 -2.15 -1.43 7.08
C PHE A 11 -1.44 -0.30 7.81
N SER A 12 -0.28 -0.63 8.38
CA SER A 12 0.73 0.33 8.81
C SER A 12 2.10 -0.26 8.55
N ILE A 13 2.84 0.32 7.61
CA ILE A 13 4.15 -0.19 7.17
C ILE A 13 5.14 0.98 7.02
N PRO A 14 6.45 0.75 7.22
CA PRO A 14 7.46 1.76 6.93
C PRO A 14 7.54 2.01 5.42
N ASN A 15 7.72 3.27 5.03
CA ASN A 15 8.09 3.66 3.68
C ASN A 15 9.61 3.54 3.46
N GLN A 16 10.11 3.97 2.30
CA GLN A 16 11.53 3.94 1.96
C GLN A 16 12.44 4.80 2.88
N SER A 17 11.87 5.76 3.59
CA SER A 17 12.56 6.61 4.57
C SER A 17 12.46 6.07 6.00
N GLY A 18 11.72 4.97 6.21
CA GLY A 18 11.44 4.41 7.54
C GLY A 18 10.22 5.02 8.24
N ASP A 19 9.54 5.98 7.62
CA ASP A 19 8.34 6.59 8.21
C ASP A 19 7.14 5.66 8.10
N ALA A 20 6.36 5.54 9.16
CA ALA A 20 5.14 4.75 9.16
C ALA A 20 4.06 5.40 8.28
N ILE A 21 3.59 4.67 7.27
CA ILE A 21 2.44 5.03 6.44
C ILE A 21 1.29 4.08 6.76
N SER A 22 0.09 4.64 6.91
CA SER A 22 -1.13 3.87 7.21
C SER A 22 -2.25 4.17 6.22
N LEU A 23 -3.19 3.23 6.05
CA LEU A 23 -4.39 3.47 5.25
C LEU A 23 -5.17 4.69 5.75
N ASN A 24 -5.27 4.84 7.08
CA ASN A 24 -6.01 5.93 7.71
C ASN A 24 -5.41 7.32 7.39
N SER A 25 -4.08 7.42 7.27
CA SER A 25 -3.43 8.68 6.88
C SER A 25 -3.69 9.09 5.42
N LEU A 26 -4.28 8.22 4.61
CA LEU A 26 -4.56 8.45 3.19
C LEU A 26 -6.06 8.65 2.90
N LEU A 27 -6.90 8.75 3.93
CA LEU A 27 -8.34 8.97 3.77
C LEU A 27 -8.66 10.23 2.95
N GLY A 28 -9.74 10.17 2.18
CA GLY A 28 -10.20 11.24 1.29
C GLY A 28 -9.45 11.33 -0.04
N LYS A 29 -8.51 10.42 -0.31
CA LYS A 29 -7.78 10.31 -1.58
C LYS A 29 -8.08 8.98 -2.27
N TYR A 30 -8.01 8.98 -3.60
CA TYR A 30 -7.91 7.73 -4.34
C TYR A 30 -6.49 7.17 -4.19
N VAL A 31 -6.38 5.91 -3.77
CA VAL A 31 -5.11 5.23 -3.49
C VAL A 31 -5.01 3.98 -4.36
N LEU A 32 -3.90 3.86 -5.11
CA LEU A 32 -3.55 2.66 -5.85
C LEU A 32 -2.38 1.96 -5.14
N ILE A 33 -2.61 0.73 -4.69
CA ILE A 33 -1.56 -0.12 -4.13
C ILE A 33 -1.08 -1.05 -5.24
N TRP A 34 0.22 -1.03 -5.50
CA TRP A 34 0.88 -1.90 -6.46
C TRP A 34 2.21 -2.36 -5.88
N TRP A 35 2.71 -3.50 -6.34
CA TRP A 35 3.96 -4.09 -5.86
C TRP A 35 4.67 -4.84 -6.98
N TYR A 36 5.96 -5.06 -6.78
CA TYR A 36 6.81 -5.94 -7.59
C TYR A 36 7.51 -6.97 -6.67
N PRO A 37 7.94 -8.14 -7.17
CA PRO A 37 8.52 -9.18 -6.32
C PRO A 37 9.88 -8.81 -5.71
N LYS A 38 10.71 -8.10 -6.48
CA LYS A 38 12.07 -7.71 -6.08
C LYS A 38 12.46 -6.38 -6.71
N ALA A 39 13.11 -5.53 -5.91
CA ALA A 39 13.67 -4.26 -6.37
C ALA A 39 14.96 -4.49 -7.18
N ASP A 40 15.34 -3.51 -8.00
CA ASP A 40 16.62 -3.48 -8.71
C ASP A 40 16.89 -4.71 -9.59
N THR A 41 15.84 -5.24 -10.22
CA THR A 41 15.95 -6.28 -11.24
C THR A 41 15.70 -5.70 -12.63
N PRO A 42 16.42 -6.16 -13.68
CA PRO A 42 16.22 -5.69 -15.05
C PRO A 42 14.80 -5.90 -15.61
N GLY A 43 14.07 -6.87 -15.06
CA GLY A 43 12.82 -7.40 -15.63
C GLY A 43 13.06 -8.76 -16.27
#